data_AF-A0A1F6MVG4-F1
#
_entry.id   AF-A0A1F6MVG4-F1
#
_cell.length_a   1.000
_cell.length_b   1.000
_cell.length_c   1.000
_cell.angle_alpha   90.00
_cell.angle_beta   90.00
_cell.angle_gamma   90.00
#
_symmetry.space_group_name_H-M   'P 1'
#
loop_
_entity.id
_entity.type
_entity.pdbx_description
1 polymer ?
#
loop_
_entity_poly.entity_id
_entity_poly.type
_entity_poly.pdbx_seq_one_letter_code
_entity_poly.pdbx_strand_id
1 'polypeptide(L)'
;MANGNLVVCQKTKEAIVKIPLSAFRYLSRYSRGKKIVVEISTDDLKRVNAAKTIDEIINEARLDYALGDYSTHKTPKSLIAALRA
;
A
#
# COMPACT_ATOMS: atom_id res chain seq x y z
N MET A 1 -8.62 -22.33 -39.98
CA MET A 1 -9.55 -21.32 -39.43
C MET A 1 -9.32 -21.26 -37.92
N ALA A 2 -9.06 -20.06 -37.40
CA ALA A 2 -8.32 -19.81 -36.16
C ALA A 2 -9.05 -20.21 -34.88
N ASN A 3 -8.40 -20.99 -34.01
CA ASN A 3 -8.81 -21.19 -32.63
C ASN A 3 -8.23 -20.06 -31.76
N GLY A 4 -9.13 -19.30 -31.14
CA GLY A 4 -8.83 -18.12 -30.35
C GLY A 4 -7.87 -18.42 -29.19
N ASN A 5 -6.81 -17.62 -29.12
CA ASN A 5 -5.84 -17.63 -28.04
C ASN A 5 -6.55 -17.22 -26.74
N LEU A 6 -6.61 -18.13 -25.77
CA LEU A 6 -7.17 -17.86 -24.45
C LEU A 6 -6.15 -17.01 -23.68
N VAL A 7 -6.35 -15.68 -23.68
CA VAL A 7 -5.51 -14.76 -22.92
C VAL A 7 -5.79 -14.97 -21.44
N VAL A 8 -4.95 -15.77 -20.79
CA VAL A 8 -4.90 -15.88 -19.34
C VAL A 8 -4.44 -14.52 -18.81
N CYS A 9 -5.39 -13.70 -18.36
CA CYS A 9 -5.07 -12.50 -17.60
C CYS A 9 -4.45 -12.97 -16.28
N GLN A 10 -3.12 -12.98 -16.21
CA GLN A 10 -2.41 -13.13 -14.95
C GLN A 10 -2.95 -12.09 -13.99
N LYS A 11 -3.59 -12.51 -12.90
CA LYS A 11 -3.92 -11.65 -11.77
C LYS A 11 -2.57 -11.17 -11.21
N THR A 12 -2.10 -10.02 -11.69
CA THR A 12 -0.99 -9.32 -11.10
C THR A 12 -1.36 -9.07 -9.64
N LYS A 13 -0.46 -9.40 -8.70
CA LYS A 13 -0.62 -9.01 -7.29
C LYS A 13 -1.05 -7.55 -7.27
N GLU A 14 -2.29 -7.31 -6.84
CA GLU A 14 -2.89 -5.99 -6.92
C GLU A 14 -1.96 -5.01 -6.18
N ALA A 15 -1.48 -3.99 -6.89
CA ALA A 15 -0.64 -2.97 -6.29
C ALA A 15 -1.51 -2.20 -5.30
N ILE A 16 -1.23 -2.36 -4.00
CA ILE A 16 -1.93 -1.63 -2.95
C ILE A 16 -1.40 -0.21 -2.96
N VAL A 17 -2.19 0.71 -3.50
CA VAL A 17 -1.89 2.14 -3.44
C VAL A 17 -2.45 2.69 -2.13
N LYS A 18 -1.57 3.23 -1.27
CA LYS A 18 -1.99 3.92 -0.05
C LYS A 18 -2.45 5.32 -0.42
N ILE A 19 -3.74 5.59 -0.21
CA ILE A 19 -4.32 6.91 -0.44
C ILE A 19 -4.74 7.50 0.91
N PRO A 20 -4.06 8.54 1.41
CA PRO A 20 -4.48 9.20 2.63
C PRO A 20 -5.77 9.98 2.37
N LEU A 21 -6.77 9.81 3.25
CA LEU A 21 -8.07 10.46 3.09
C LEU A 21 -7.98 11.99 3.11
N SER A 22 -6.95 12.54 3.77
CA SER A 22 -6.65 13.97 3.79
C SER A 22 -6.16 14.54 2.45
N ALA A 23 -5.69 13.69 1.53
CA ALA A 23 -5.26 14.13 0.19
C ALA A 23 -6.40 14.23 -0.82
N PHE A 24 -7.62 13.85 -0.42
CA PHE A 24 -8.79 14.00 -1.28
C PHE A 24 -9.39 15.39 -1.16
N ARG A 25 -9.40 16.12 -2.26
CA ARG A 25 -10.22 17.33 -2.39
C ARG A 25 -11.55 16.94 -3.02
N TYR A 26 -12.63 17.14 -2.28
CA TYR A 26 -13.96 16.89 -2.79
C TYR A 26 -14.30 17.87 -3.93
N LEU A 27 -14.74 17.33 -5.08
CA LEU A 27 -15.19 18.13 -6.22
C LEU A 27 -16.70 18.15 -6.36
N SER A 28 -17.33 16.97 -6.38
CA SER A 28 -18.78 16.87 -6.55
C SER A 28 -19.34 15.51 -6.14
N ARG A 29 -20.66 15.46 -5.92
CA ARG A 29 -21.39 14.22 -5.65
C ARG A 29 -22.07 13.77 -6.92
N TYR A 30 -21.80 12.54 -7.34
CA TYR A 30 -22.56 11.91 -8.41
C TYR A 30 -23.84 11.30 -7.83
N SER A 31 -24.93 12.09 -7.89
CA SER A 31 -26.23 11.80 -7.26
C SER A 31 -26.87 10.50 -7.77
N ARG A 32 -26.65 10.13 -9.04
CA ARG A 32 -27.23 8.93 -9.66
C ARG A 32 -26.59 7.60 -9.23
N GLY A 33 -25.44 7.62 -8.54
CA GLY A 33 -24.67 6.39 -8.30
C GLY A 33 -24.12 6.20 -6.89
N LYS A 34 -24.46 7.05 -5.92
CA LYS A 34 -23.82 7.08 -4.58
C LYS A 34 -22.27 7.17 -4.68
N LYS A 35 -21.75 7.87 -5.69
CA LYS A 35 -20.30 8.06 -5.89
C LYS A 35 -19.92 9.50 -5.57
N ILE A 36 -18.69 9.69 -5.11
CA ILE A 36 -18.07 11.00 -4.92
C ILE A 36 -16.92 11.15 -5.92
N VAL A 37 -16.82 12.33 -6.51
CA VAL A 37 -15.69 12.70 -7.36
C VAL A 37 -14.74 13.52 -6.50
N VAL A 38 -13.50 13.05 -6.42
CA VAL A 38 -12.43 13.67 -5.64
C VAL A 38 -11.24 13.92 -6.56
N GLU A 39 -10.58 15.04 -6.33
CA GLU A 39 -9.29 15.37 -6.93
C GLU A 39 -8.19 14.92 -5.96
N ILE A 40 -7.11 14.38 -6.51
CA ILE A 40 -5.89 14.08 -5.76
C ILE A 40 -4.68 14.55 -6.58
N SER A 41 -3.74 15.20 -5.91
CA SER A 41 -2.46 15.54 -6.52
C SER A 41 -1.66 14.27 -6.79
N THR A 42 -1.18 14.12 -8.03
CA THR A 42 -0.31 13.00 -8.39
C THR A 42 1.03 13.06 -7.67
N ASP A 43 1.50 14.26 -7.31
CA ASP A 43 2.72 14.44 -6.52
C ASP A 43 2.53 14.00 -5.07
N ASP A 44 1.36 14.27 -4.48
CA ASP A 44 1.03 13.76 -3.14
C ASP A 44 0.90 12.23 -3.15
N LEU A 45 0.30 11.66 -4.20
CA LEU A 45 0.20 10.22 -4.36
C LEU A 45 1.57 9.56 -4.47
N LYS A 46 2.48 10.15 -5.27
CA LYS A 46 3.87 9.71 -5.39
C LYS A 46 4.63 9.85 -4.09
N ARG A 47 4.44 10.92 -3.32
CA ARG A 47 5.11 11.11 -2.02
C ARG A 47 4.72 10.02 -1.02
N VAL A 48 3.44 9.68 -0.93
CA VAL A 48 2.94 8.70 0.05
C VAL A 48 3.27 7.27 -0.36
N ASN A 49 3.41 7.03 -1.67
CA ASN A 49 3.77 5.73 -2.24
C ASN A 49 5.21 5.70 -2.77
N ALA A 50 6.05 6.65 -2.32
CA ALA A 50 7.43 6.72 -2.75
C ALA A 50 8.14 5.42 -2.36
N ALA A 51 8.97 4.90 -3.25
CA ALA A 51 9.86 3.81 -2.92
C ALA A 51 10.80 4.32 -1.82
N LYS A 52 10.63 3.82 -0.60
CA LYS A 52 11.52 4.18 0.51
C LYS A 52 12.92 3.68 0.19
N THR A 53 13.88 4.56 0.35
CA THR A 53 15.30 4.20 0.30
C THR A 53 15.65 3.34 1.51
N ILE A 54 16.73 2.54 1.39
CA ILE A 54 17.20 1.70 2.50
C ILE A 54 17.51 2.56 3.74
N ASP A 55 18.07 3.76 3.54
CA ASP A 55 18.40 4.68 4.64
C ASP A 55 17.16 5.19 5.38
N GLU A 56 16.06 5.46 4.67
CA GLU A 56 14.77 5.81 5.27
C GLU A 56 14.19 4.64 6.07
N ILE A 57 14.28 3.42 5.55
CA ILE A 57 13.83 2.22 6.26
C ILE A 57 14.65 2.00 7.54
N ILE A 58 15.97 2.20 7.48
CA ILE A 58 16.84 2.06 8.66
C ILE A 58 16.52 3.14 9.70
N ASN A 59 16.28 4.38 9.27
CA ASN A 59 15.93 5.46 10.20
C ASN A 59 14.57 5.24 10.86
N GLU A 60 13.57 4.75 10.12
CA GLU A 60 12.29 4.35 10.72
C GLU A 60 12.46 3.20 11.70
N ALA A 61 13.20 2.15 11.34
CA ALA A 61 13.45 1.03 12.25
C ALA A 61 14.20 1.46 13.54
N ARG A 62 15.08 2.46 13.46
CA ARG A 62 15.74 3.04 14.64
C ARG A 62 14.76 3.81 15.52
N LEU A 63 13.84 4.56 14.91
CA LEU A 63 12.77 5.25 15.64
C LEU A 63 11.83 4.25 16.32
N ASP A 64 11.37 3.23 15.61
CA ASP A 64 10.50 2.18 16.14
C ASP A 64 11.17 1.45 17.31
N TYR A 65 12.46 1.14 17.18
CA TYR A 65 13.25 0.56 18.28
C TYR A 65 13.34 1.49 19.50
N ALA A 66 13.58 2.80 19.28
CA ALA A 66 13.65 3.79 20.36
C ALA A 66 12.29 4.00 21.05
N LEU A 67 11.19 3.87 20.30
CA LEU A 67 9.81 3.97 20.80
C LEU A 67 9.33 2.68 21.47
N GLY A 68 10.09 1.59 21.37
CA GLY A 68 9.69 0.27 21.87
C GLY A 68 8.64 -0.43 21.00
N ASP A 69 8.38 0.08 19.80
CA ASP A 69 7.45 -0.51 18.83
C ASP A 69 8.14 -1.62 18.03
N TYR A 70 8.53 -2.69 18.71
CA TYR A 70 9.17 -3.85 18.09
C TYR A 70 8.82 -5.15 18.81
N SER A 71 8.82 -6.27 18.07
CA SER A 71 8.70 -7.61 18.64
C SER A 71 10.03 -8.36 18.58
N THR A 72 10.41 -9.00 19.69
CA THR A 72 11.60 -9.86 19.72
C THR A 72 11.20 -11.32 19.62
N HIS A 73 11.88 -12.04 18.73
CA HIS A 73 11.66 -13.47 18.55
C HIS A 73 12.98 -14.22 18.77
N LYS A 74 13.01 -15.12 19.77
CA LYS A 74 14.21 -15.92 20.09
C LYS A 74 14.39 -17.13 19.18
N THR A 75 13.35 -17.52 18.45
CA THR A 75 13.39 -18.67 17.54
C THR A 75 12.78 -18.33 16.19
N PRO A 76 13.30 -18.89 15.08
CA PRO A 76 12.71 -18.72 13.76
C PRO A 76 11.23 -19.15 13.71
N LYS A 77 10.86 -20.21 14.44
CA LYS A 77 9.47 -20.70 14.51
C LYS A 77 8.53 -19.64 15.09
N SER A 78 8.96 -18.93 16.14
CA SER A 78 8.16 -17.86 16.76
C SER A 78 8.01 -16.64 15.85
N LEU A 79 9.04 -16.30 15.07
CA LEU A 79 8.98 -15.22 14.08
C LEU A 79 8.00 -15.57 12.94
N ILE A 80 8.11 -16.78 12.38
CA ILE A 80 7.24 -17.24 11.30
C ILE A 80 5.78 -17.29 11.74
N ALA A 81 5.51 -17.68 12.99
CA ALA A 81 4.15 -17.67 13.53
C ALA A 81 3.57 -16.25 13.59
N ALA A 82 4.35 -15.27 14.03
CA ALA A 82 3.92 -13.87 14.11
C ALA A 82 3.66 -13.25 12.72
N LEU A 83 4.47 -13.61 11.71
CA LEU A 83 4.32 -13.10 10.33
C LEU A 83 3.16 -13.74 9.54
N ARG A 84 2.57 -14.82 10.05
CA ARG A 84 1.45 -15.53 9.41
C ARG A 84 0.10 -15.23 10.08
N ALA A 85 0.10 -14.55 11.22
CA ALA A 85 -1.10 -14.10 11.93
C ALA A 85 -1.72 -12.90 11.21
#